data_AF-X1G1N0-F1
#
_entry.id   AF-X1G1N0-F1
#
_cell.length_a   1.000
_cell.length_b   1.000
_cell.length_c   1.000
_cell.angle_alpha   90.00
_cell.angle_beta   90.00
_cell.angle_gamma   90.00
#
_symmetry.space_group_name_H-M   'P 1'
#
loop_
_entity.id
_entity.type
_entity.pdbx_description
1 polymer ?
#
loop_
_entity_poly.entity_id
_entity_poly.type
_entity_poly.pdbx_seq_one_letter_code
_entity_poly.pdbx_strand_id
1 'polypeptide(L)'
;MFSRTVIILTALAFVALVSCDGDGGNGNGNGGIPDVNSPYEVLVELVYCFNNYQEADINDRVDATLSSDISFFFATSDVGQDVNGYTIPSSWGKTELFAAIENLFADAFSIDMSFPALADGEDAFGKPDEGDTTFTKNNFSTSLLVTVTEHYGLDASGLCDFEFGKDETATWRITIWRDKTGGTLLDVEPTTVGYILAY
;
A
#
# COMPACT_ATOMS: atom_id res chain seq x y z
N MET A 1 -29.81 13.82 -77.93
CA MET A 1 -29.82 14.59 -76.68
C MET A 1 -30.40 13.71 -75.59
N PHE A 2 -29.55 13.02 -74.83
CA PHE A 2 -29.93 12.42 -73.55
C PHE A 2 -28.79 12.65 -72.57
N SER A 3 -29.20 13.11 -71.40
CA SER A 3 -28.41 13.79 -70.39
C SER A 3 -27.47 12.83 -69.67
N ARG A 4 -26.31 13.37 -69.31
CA ARG A 4 -25.33 12.82 -68.38
C ARG A 4 -25.99 12.60 -67.02
N THR A 5 -25.63 11.52 -66.32
CA THR A 5 -25.15 11.54 -64.92
C THR A 5 -24.72 10.11 -64.58
N VAL A 6 -23.41 9.87 -64.52
CA VAL A 6 -22.83 8.66 -63.91
C VAL A 6 -22.56 9.03 -62.46
N ILE A 7 -23.36 8.48 -61.54
CA ILE A 7 -23.13 8.63 -60.10
C ILE A 7 -22.18 7.48 -59.69
N ILE A 8 -20.91 7.80 -59.50
CA ILE A 8 -19.93 6.90 -58.88
C ILE A 8 -20.18 6.97 -57.37
N LEU A 9 -20.83 5.93 -56.82
CA LEU A 9 -21.03 5.79 -55.38
C LEU A 9 -19.72 5.25 -54.76
N THR A 10 -18.88 6.15 -54.28
CA THR A 10 -17.71 5.81 -53.47
C THR A 10 -18.18 5.41 -52.08
N ALA A 11 -18.18 4.11 -51.78
CA ALA A 11 -18.42 3.64 -50.42
C ALA A 11 -17.20 3.98 -49.55
N LEU A 12 -17.27 5.09 -48.82
CA LEU A 12 -16.35 5.38 -47.73
C LEU A 12 -16.54 4.33 -46.63
N ALA A 13 -15.53 3.50 -46.42
CA ALA A 13 -15.38 2.70 -45.22
C ALA A 13 -15.17 3.65 -44.03
N PHE A 14 -16.20 3.83 -43.20
CA PHE A 14 -16.09 4.49 -41.91
C PHE A 14 -15.46 3.49 -40.93
N VAL A 15 -14.14 3.58 -40.77
CA VAL A 15 -13.47 2.99 -39.61
C VAL A 15 -13.84 3.87 -38.43
N ALA A 16 -14.78 3.42 -37.61
CA ALA A 16 -15.01 3.98 -36.29
C ALA A 16 -13.81 3.58 -35.39
N LEU A 17 -12.72 4.32 -35.53
CA LEU A 17 -11.75 4.51 -34.47
C LEU A 17 -12.51 5.25 -33.36
N VAL A 18 -12.91 4.53 -32.32
CA VAL A 18 -13.14 5.14 -31.01
C VAL A 18 -11.76 5.58 -30.53
N SER A 19 -11.38 6.79 -30.95
CA SER A 19 -10.42 7.61 -30.23
C SER A 19 -11.16 8.05 -28.96
N CYS A 20 -10.84 7.38 -27.86
CA CYS A 20 -10.85 8.02 -26.54
C CYS A 20 -9.51 8.76 -26.44
N ASP A 21 -9.43 9.96 -27.01
CA ASP A 21 -8.37 10.91 -26.71
C ASP A 21 -8.89 11.93 -25.68
N GLY A 22 -8.11 12.08 -24.62
CA GLY A 22 -8.29 12.99 -23.48
C GLY A 22 -8.11 12.20 -22.18
N ASP A 23 -6.92 11.97 -21.63
CA ASP A 23 -5.79 12.88 -21.54
C ASP A 23 -4.46 12.10 -21.58
N GLY A 24 -3.68 12.33 -22.63
CA GLY A 24 -2.30 11.91 -22.73
C GLY A 24 -1.41 12.90 -21.99
N GLY A 25 -1.38 12.79 -20.66
CA GLY A 25 -0.43 13.48 -19.81
C GLY A 25 0.93 12.79 -19.83
N ASN A 26 1.74 13.06 -20.85
CA ASN A 26 3.20 13.00 -20.69
C ASN A 26 3.61 14.19 -19.81
N GLY A 27 3.59 13.98 -18.49
CA GLY A 27 4.08 14.93 -17.49
C GLY A 27 5.33 14.36 -16.85
N ASN A 28 6.43 15.09 -16.98
CA ASN A 28 7.72 14.89 -16.31
C ASN A 28 7.66 14.15 -14.96
N GLY A 29 8.65 13.29 -14.73
CA GLY A 29 9.01 12.77 -13.42
C GLY A 29 9.23 13.86 -12.38
N ASN A 30 8.14 14.21 -11.70
CA ASN A 30 8.00 14.84 -10.40
C ASN A 30 6.57 14.45 -9.95
N GLY A 31 6.38 13.18 -9.58
CA GLY A 31 5.13 12.72 -8.97
C GLY A 31 4.95 13.48 -7.67
N GLY A 32 3.91 14.30 -7.57
CA GLY A 32 3.56 14.89 -6.28
C GLY A 32 3.11 13.78 -5.34
N ILE A 33 3.41 13.91 -4.05
CA ILE A 33 2.87 13.06 -2.99
C ILE A 33 1.33 13.10 -3.12
N PRO A 34 0.65 11.95 -3.31
CA PRO A 34 -0.78 11.94 -3.55
C PRO A 34 -1.55 12.38 -2.30
N ASP A 35 -2.63 13.13 -2.52
CA ASP A 35 -3.57 13.45 -1.45
C ASP A 35 -4.46 12.22 -1.22
N VAL A 36 -4.25 11.52 -0.10
CA VAL A 36 -4.99 10.32 0.29
C VAL A 36 -6.27 10.71 1.02
N ASN A 37 -7.38 10.66 0.29
CA ASN A 37 -8.68 11.20 0.70
C ASN A 37 -9.56 10.20 1.45
N SER A 38 -9.13 8.93 1.55
CA SER A 38 -9.83 7.92 2.33
C SER A 38 -8.90 6.91 3.02
N PRO A 39 -9.36 6.24 4.09
CA PRO A 39 -8.63 5.14 4.72
C PRO A 39 -8.25 4.01 3.74
N TYR A 40 -9.07 3.76 2.72
CA TYR A 40 -8.77 2.80 1.66
C TYR A 40 -7.56 3.25 0.84
N GLU A 41 -7.57 4.51 0.37
CA GLU A 41 -6.48 5.08 -0.42
C GLU A 41 -5.16 5.09 0.37
N VAL A 42 -5.19 5.31 1.68
CA VAL A 42 -4.02 5.23 2.55
C VAL A 42 -3.36 3.84 2.50
N LEU A 43 -4.13 2.75 2.56
CA LEU A 43 -3.55 1.40 2.46
C LEU A 43 -3.14 1.02 1.05
N VAL A 44 -3.86 1.48 0.02
CA VAL A 44 -3.44 1.31 -1.38
C VAL A 44 -2.10 1.99 -1.61
N GLU A 45 -1.93 3.19 -1.06
CA GLU A 45 -0.69 3.96 -1.14
C GLU A 45 0.45 3.27 -0.37
N LEU A 46 0.19 2.75 0.82
CA LEU A 46 1.18 1.97 1.57
C LEU A 46 1.63 0.72 0.79
N VAL A 47 0.69 -0.01 0.18
CA VAL A 47 0.99 -1.15 -0.70
C VAL A 47 1.83 -0.71 -1.89
N TYR A 48 1.47 0.39 -2.54
CA TYR A 48 2.27 0.95 -3.62
C TYR A 48 3.70 1.19 -3.16
N CYS A 49 3.88 1.81 -1.99
CA CYS A 49 5.19 2.16 -1.46
C CYS A 49 6.09 0.93 -1.28
N PHE A 50 5.58 -0.13 -0.65
CA PHE A 50 6.34 -1.36 -0.45
C PHE A 50 6.68 -2.05 -1.77
N ASN A 51 5.76 -2.09 -2.74
CA ASN A 51 5.97 -2.76 -4.02
C ASN A 51 6.83 -1.95 -5.01
N ASN A 52 7.01 -0.65 -4.78
CA ASN A 52 7.80 0.26 -5.62
C ASN A 52 8.89 0.97 -4.80
N TYR A 53 9.43 0.29 -3.77
CA TYR A 53 10.40 0.79 -2.79
C TYR A 53 11.71 1.38 -3.36
N GLN A 54 11.96 1.23 -4.67
CA GLN A 54 13.13 1.76 -5.36
C GLN A 54 12.89 3.14 -5.99
N GLU A 55 11.65 3.65 -5.97
CA GLU A 55 11.30 4.97 -6.49
C GLU A 55 11.88 6.09 -5.62
N ALA A 56 12.24 7.21 -6.25
CA ALA A 56 13.02 8.27 -5.59
C ALA A 56 12.26 9.00 -4.47
N ASP A 57 10.93 9.06 -4.55
CA ASP A 57 10.03 9.75 -3.63
C ASP A 57 9.32 8.79 -2.66
N ILE A 58 9.70 7.52 -2.63
CA ILE A 58 8.93 6.49 -1.92
C ILE A 58 8.88 6.70 -0.41
N ASN A 59 9.96 7.22 0.20
CA ASN A 59 9.99 7.50 1.63
C ASN A 59 9.05 8.67 1.98
N ASP A 60 8.96 9.70 1.12
CA ASP A 60 8.02 10.81 1.33
C ASP A 60 6.57 10.32 1.22
N ARG A 61 6.30 9.36 0.33
CA ARG A 61 4.99 8.74 0.18
C ARG A 61 4.62 7.85 1.36
N VAL A 62 5.56 7.06 1.88
CA VAL A 62 5.35 6.34 3.15
C VAL A 62 5.05 7.31 4.29
N ASP A 63 5.84 8.38 4.45
CA ASP A 63 5.64 9.36 5.51
C ASP A 63 4.25 9.99 5.46
N ALA A 64 3.74 10.23 4.25
CA ALA A 64 2.39 10.74 3.99
C ALA A 64 1.27 9.74 4.30
N THR A 65 1.54 8.45 4.47
CA THR A 65 0.54 7.48 4.94
C THR A 65 0.45 7.40 6.47
N LEU A 66 1.47 7.87 7.19
CA LEU A 66 1.62 7.67 8.63
C LEU A 66 1.34 8.96 9.43
N SER A 67 0.44 8.88 10.40
CA SER A 67 0.18 10.00 11.30
C SER A 67 1.42 10.33 12.13
N SER A 68 1.61 11.60 12.49
CA SER A 68 2.73 12.05 13.33
C SER A 68 2.76 11.37 14.71
N ASP A 69 1.61 10.92 15.20
CA ASP A 69 1.40 10.22 16.47
C ASP A 69 1.14 8.71 16.33
N ILE A 70 1.47 8.13 15.17
CA ILE A 70 1.23 6.70 14.92
C ILE A 70 1.86 5.81 15.99
N SER A 71 1.12 4.76 16.38
CA SER A 71 1.61 3.65 17.18
C SER A 71 1.52 2.33 16.41
N PHE A 72 2.67 1.71 16.15
CA PHE A 72 2.75 0.35 15.64
C PHE A 72 2.88 -0.63 16.81
N PHE A 73 2.01 -1.65 16.88
CA PHE A 73 2.04 -2.68 17.92
C PHE A 73 2.47 -4.01 17.32
N PHE A 74 3.49 -4.61 17.92
CA PHE A 74 4.00 -5.92 17.53
C PHE A 74 3.02 -7.04 17.86
N ALA A 75 3.11 -8.15 17.12
CA ALA A 75 2.46 -9.37 17.53
C ALA A 75 3.01 -9.82 18.89
N THR A 76 2.15 -10.34 19.76
CA THR A 76 2.54 -10.70 21.14
C THR A 76 3.60 -11.80 21.17
N SER A 77 3.73 -12.60 20.11
CA SER A 77 4.79 -13.61 19.94
C SER A 77 6.19 -13.01 19.85
N ASP A 78 6.32 -11.79 19.36
CA ASP A 78 7.62 -11.19 19.02
C ASP A 78 8.16 -10.35 20.16
N VAL A 79 7.26 -9.81 20.99
CA VAL A 79 7.63 -8.92 22.10
C VAL A 79 8.60 -9.63 23.04
N GLY A 80 9.79 -9.06 23.21
CA GLY A 80 10.87 -9.60 24.03
C GLY A 80 11.82 -10.57 23.32
N GLN A 81 11.59 -10.89 22.04
CA GLN A 81 12.57 -11.62 21.23
C GLN A 81 13.74 -10.72 20.85
N ASP A 82 14.94 -11.30 20.76
CA ASP A 82 16.15 -10.61 20.32
C ASP A 82 16.42 -10.89 18.84
N VAL A 83 16.44 -9.84 18.03
CA VAL A 83 16.77 -9.89 16.60
C VAL A 83 17.98 -9.01 16.36
N ASN A 84 19.10 -9.59 15.92
CA ASN A 84 20.35 -8.85 15.65
C ASN A 84 20.83 -7.95 16.81
N GLY A 85 20.57 -8.36 18.06
CA GLY A 85 20.94 -7.61 19.27
C GLY A 85 19.93 -6.52 19.68
N TYR A 86 18.79 -6.45 18.99
CA TYR A 86 17.64 -5.60 19.33
C TYR A 86 16.54 -6.42 19.99
N THR A 87 16.13 -6.04 21.21
CA THR A 87 14.98 -6.66 21.89
C THR A 87 13.69 -5.99 21.43
N ILE A 88 12.80 -6.75 20.78
CA ILE A 88 11.54 -6.24 20.23
C ILE A 88 10.64 -5.69 21.36
N PRO A 89 10.21 -4.40 21.30
CA PRO A 89 9.34 -3.80 22.29
C PRO A 89 7.88 -4.17 22.04
N SER A 90 6.97 -3.72 22.90
CA SER A 90 5.53 -3.86 22.64
C SER A 90 5.05 -3.02 21.46
N SER A 91 5.73 -1.92 21.18
CA SER A 91 5.31 -0.95 20.17
C SER A 91 6.44 -0.01 19.72
N TRP A 92 6.24 0.56 18.53
CA TRP A 92 7.03 1.65 17.96
C TRP A 92 6.17 2.90 17.74
N GLY A 93 6.81 4.07 17.85
CA GLY A 93 6.25 5.33 17.37
C GLY A 93 6.61 5.58 15.91
N LYS A 94 6.26 6.76 15.40
CA LYS A 94 6.54 7.16 14.01
C LYS A 94 8.01 7.01 13.63
N THR A 95 8.91 7.53 14.45
CA THR A 95 10.35 7.57 14.13
C THR A 95 10.93 6.16 14.00
N GLU A 96 10.63 5.27 14.94
CA GLU A 96 11.13 3.90 14.90
C GLU A 96 10.53 3.10 13.75
N LEU A 97 9.20 3.21 13.54
CA LEU A 97 8.53 2.53 12.43
C LEU A 97 9.05 3.00 11.07
N PHE A 98 9.19 4.31 10.88
CA PHE A 98 9.65 4.87 9.62
C PHE A 98 11.10 4.44 9.33
N ALA A 99 11.99 4.53 10.32
CA ALA A 99 13.37 4.07 10.17
C ALA A 99 13.47 2.57 9.85
N ALA A 100 12.60 1.74 10.44
CA ALA A 100 12.51 0.31 10.13
C ALA A 100 12.10 0.07 8.67
N ILE A 101 11.12 0.83 8.16
CA ILE A 101 10.70 0.75 6.76
C ILE A 101 11.83 1.20 5.81
N GLU A 102 12.53 2.29 6.14
CA GLU A 102 13.66 2.77 5.33
C GLU A 102 14.80 1.75 5.25
N ASN A 103 15.13 1.11 6.38
CA ASN A 103 16.14 0.05 6.41
C ASN A 103 15.70 -1.16 5.56
N LEU A 104 14.44 -1.56 5.68
CA LEU A 104 13.87 -2.62 4.85
C LEU A 104 13.99 -2.29 3.35
N PHE A 105 13.65 -1.07 2.95
CA PHE A 105 13.73 -0.63 1.56
C PHE A 105 15.17 -0.58 1.04
N ALA A 106 16.14 -0.24 1.89
CA ALA A 106 17.55 -0.20 1.51
C ALA A 106 18.16 -1.60 1.31
N ASP A 107 17.76 -2.57 2.12
CA ASP A 107 18.42 -3.88 2.20
C ASP A 107 17.66 -5.00 1.45
N ALA A 108 16.38 -4.81 1.13
CA ALA A 108 15.61 -5.82 0.42
C ALA A 108 16.07 -5.99 -1.04
N PHE A 109 16.15 -7.25 -1.48
CA PHE A 109 16.27 -7.60 -2.89
C PHE A 109 14.91 -7.45 -3.62
N SER A 110 13.82 -7.85 -2.96
CA SER A 110 12.46 -7.60 -3.45
C SER A 110 11.48 -7.54 -2.28
N ILE A 111 10.41 -6.77 -2.44
CA ILE A 111 9.32 -6.67 -1.47
C ILE A 111 8.01 -6.88 -2.25
N ASP A 112 7.14 -7.73 -1.72
CA ASP A 112 5.75 -7.89 -2.16
C ASP A 112 4.85 -7.75 -0.94
N MET A 113 4.12 -6.63 -0.89
CA MET A 113 3.13 -6.38 0.14
C MET A 113 1.74 -6.40 -0.47
N SER A 114 0.80 -7.10 0.15
CA SER A 114 -0.59 -7.07 -0.29
C SER A 114 -1.58 -7.11 0.86
N PHE A 115 -2.70 -6.43 0.63
CA PHE A 115 -3.93 -6.60 1.38
C PHE A 115 -4.99 -7.15 0.43
N PRO A 116 -5.21 -8.49 0.39
CA PRO A 116 -6.03 -9.12 -0.65
C PRO A 116 -7.42 -8.49 -0.83
N ALA A 117 -8.04 -8.06 0.27
CA ALA A 117 -9.36 -7.44 0.27
C ALA A 117 -9.42 -6.03 -0.35
N LEU A 118 -8.27 -5.38 -0.63
CA LEU A 118 -8.27 -4.11 -1.38
C LEU A 118 -8.60 -4.32 -2.87
N ALA A 119 -8.37 -5.52 -3.42
CA ALA A 119 -8.71 -5.83 -4.81
C ALA A 119 -10.21 -5.77 -5.09
N ASP A 120 -11.04 -5.89 -4.04
CA ASP A 120 -12.50 -5.79 -4.11
C ASP A 120 -13.00 -4.33 -4.10
N GLY A 121 -12.09 -3.35 -3.97
CA GLY A 121 -12.37 -1.92 -4.00
C GLY A 121 -12.83 -1.32 -2.67
N GLU A 122 -12.98 -0.01 -2.65
CA GLU A 122 -13.29 0.77 -1.44
C GLU A 122 -14.62 0.37 -0.80
N ASP A 123 -15.66 0.06 -1.57
CA ASP A 123 -16.96 -0.34 -1.02
C ASP A 123 -16.88 -1.64 -0.21
N ALA A 124 -16.01 -2.59 -0.60
CA ALA A 124 -15.76 -3.83 0.14
C ALA A 124 -14.85 -3.59 1.37
N PHE A 125 -13.90 -2.67 1.24
CA PHE A 125 -13.11 -2.20 2.37
C PHE A 125 -13.97 -1.47 3.42
N GLY A 126 -15.02 -0.79 2.99
CA GLY A 126 -15.86 0.07 3.81
C GLY A 126 -15.35 1.50 3.82
N LYS A 127 -16.24 2.43 4.18
CA LYS A 127 -15.95 3.87 4.18
C LYS A 127 -16.41 4.52 5.48
N PRO A 128 -15.74 5.58 5.93
CA PRO A 128 -16.25 6.43 7.01
C PRO A 128 -17.58 7.09 6.62
N ASP A 129 -18.42 7.37 7.60
CA ASP A 129 -19.62 8.18 7.39
C ASP A 129 -19.25 9.67 7.22
N GLU A 130 -20.19 10.47 6.68
CA GLU A 130 -19.98 11.90 6.50
C GLU A 130 -19.70 12.59 7.86
N GLY A 131 -18.56 13.27 7.96
CA GLY A 131 -18.14 13.98 9.17
C GLY A 131 -17.23 13.18 10.09
N ASP A 132 -17.02 11.88 9.84
CA ASP A 132 -16.09 11.08 10.62
C ASP A 132 -14.65 11.60 10.49
N THR A 133 -13.96 11.59 11.63
CA THR A 133 -12.54 11.95 11.75
C THR A 133 -11.65 10.74 12.05
N THR A 134 -12.27 9.58 12.30
CA THR A 134 -11.59 8.32 12.63
C THR A 134 -12.29 7.16 11.93
N PHE A 135 -11.54 6.14 11.53
CA PHE A 135 -12.06 4.91 10.94
C PHE A 135 -11.22 3.72 11.41
N THR A 136 -11.83 2.56 11.63
CA THR A 136 -11.11 1.37 12.09
C THR A 136 -11.43 0.18 11.21
N LYS A 137 -10.39 -0.56 10.81
CA LYS A 137 -10.49 -1.83 10.11
C LYS A 137 -9.81 -2.92 10.94
N ASN A 138 -10.61 -3.83 11.49
CA ASN A 138 -10.11 -4.94 12.30
C ASN A 138 -9.97 -6.21 11.47
N ASN A 139 -9.02 -7.07 11.85
CA ASN A 139 -8.80 -8.39 11.25
C ASN A 139 -8.65 -8.32 9.72
N PHE A 140 -7.85 -7.37 9.24
CA PHE A 140 -7.62 -7.15 7.83
C PHE A 140 -6.48 -8.05 7.34
N SER A 141 -6.78 -8.89 6.34
CA SER A 141 -5.79 -9.83 5.80
C SER A 141 -4.62 -9.09 5.17
N THR A 142 -3.41 -9.47 5.56
CA THR A 142 -2.14 -8.87 5.15
C THR A 142 -1.17 -9.97 4.75
N SER A 143 -0.37 -9.72 3.71
CA SER A 143 0.77 -10.53 3.32
C SER A 143 1.96 -9.61 3.05
N LEU A 144 3.14 -9.99 3.55
CA LEU A 144 4.40 -9.31 3.31
C LEU A 144 5.48 -10.36 3.04
N LEU A 145 5.95 -10.40 1.80
CA LEU A 145 7.08 -11.22 1.38
C LEU A 145 8.28 -10.32 1.11
N VAL A 146 9.38 -10.57 1.80
CA VAL A 146 10.65 -9.86 1.64
C VAL A 146 11.72 -10.85 1.24
N THR A 147 12.29 -10.66 0.06
CA THR A 147 13.48 -11.38 -0.37
C THR A 147 14.70 -10.56 0.03
N VAL A 148 15.60 -11.10 0.84
CA VAL A 148 16.85 -10.42 1.25
C VAL A 148 17.98 -10.74 0.27
N THR A 149 17.98 -11.96 -0.28
CA THR A 149 18.92 -12.40 -1.31
C THR A 149 18.20 -13.30 -2.31
N GLU A 150 18.79 -13.59 -3.47
CA GLU A 150 18.23 -14.50 -4.48
C GLU A 150 17.82 -15.90 -3.95
N HIS A 151 18.26 -16.29 -2.75
CA HIS A 151 18.00 -17.62 -2.15
C HIS A 151 17.40 -17.57 -0.73
N TYR A 152 17.14 -16.38 -0.19
CA TYR A 152 16.62 -16.24 1.17
C TYR A 152 15.58 -15.12 1.24
N GLY A 153 14.43 -15.44 1.81
CA GLY A 153 13.35 -14.50 2.06
C GLY A 153 12.57 -14.83 3.33
N LEU A 154 11.81 -13.84 3.78
CA LEU A 154 10.93 -13.88 4.93
C LEU A 154 9.51 -13.64 4.43
N ASP A 155 8.56 -14.43 4.91
CA ASP A 155 7.14 -14.31 4.58
C ASP A 155 6.34 -14.18 5.87
N ALA A 156 5.58 -13.09 5.97
CA ALA A 156 4.61 -12.87 7.02
C ALA A 156 3.22 -12.75 6.41
N SER A 157 2.30 -13.61 6.84
CA SER A 157 0.90 -13.53 6.46
C SER A 157 0.00 -13.68 7.68
N GLY A 158 -1.19 -13.07 7.58
CA GLY A 158 -2.19 -13.14 8.63
C GLY A 158 -3.04 -11.88 8.69
N LEU A 159 -3.36 -11.44 9.90
CA LEU A 159 -4.28 -10.33 10.13
C LEU A 159 -3.57 -9.15 10.76
N CYS A 160 -4.02 -7.94 10.41
CA CYS A 160 -3.65 -6.71 11.09
C CYS A 160 -4.93 -5.95 11.48
N ASP A 161 -4.86 -5.12 12.52
CA ASP A 161 -5.85 -4.07 12.74
C ASP A 161 -5.26 -2.72 12.37
N PHE A 162 -6.07 -1.87 11.75
CA PHE A 162 -5.71 -0.51 11.40
C PHE A 162 -6.71 0.47 11.99
N GLU A 163 -6.20 1.56 12.55
CA GLU A 163 -6.95 2.76 12.85
C GLU A 163 -6.41 3.89 11.99
N PHE A 164 -7.34 4.70 11.47
CA PHE A 164 -7.06 5.85 10.65
C PHE A 164 -7.64 7.09 11.31
N GLY A 165 -6.95 8.20 11.17
CA GLY A 165 -7.38 9.51 11.65
C GLY A 165 -7.15 10.58 10.59
N LYS A 166 -7.98 11.62 10.61
CA LYS A 166 -7.72 12.84 9.85
C LYS A 166 -6.71 13.71 10.58
N ASP A 167 -5.71 14.21 9.87
CA ASP A 167 -4.82 15.25 10.36
C ASP A 167 -5.49 16.64 10.34
N GLU A 168 -4.75 17.69 10.72
CA GLU A 168 -5.24 19.07 10.72
C GLU A 168 -5.65 19.58 9.33
N THR A 169 -5.17 18.92 8.27
CA THR A 169 -5.51 19.22 6.87
C THR A 169 -6.68 18.41 6.33
N ALA A 170 -7.34 17.63 7.20
CA ALA A 170 -8.44 16.73 6.87
C ALA A 170 -8.05 15.53 5.96
N THR A 171 -6.75 15.26 5.82
CA THR A 171 -6.24 14.13 5.06
C THR A 171 -6.11 12.90 5.98
N TRP A 172 -6.45 11.71 5.47
CA TRP A 172 -6.42 10.47 6.26
C TRP A 172 -5.00 9.93 6.38
N ARG A 173 -4.68 9.41 7.57
CA ARG A 173 -3.40 8.75 7.89
C ARG A 173 -3.64 7.54 8.79
N ILE A 174 -2.71 6.60 8.82
CA ILE A 174 -2.69 5.51 9.81
C ILE A 174 -2.28 6.10 11.16
N THR A 175 -3.12 5.95 12.18
CA THR A 175 -2.83 6.31 13.58
C THR A 175 -2.46 5.09 14.41
N ILE A 176 -3.00 3.92 14.08
CA ILE A 176 -2.63 2.66 14.73
C ILE A 176 -2.48 1.57 13.69
N TRP A 177 -1.39 0.81 13.79
CA TRP A 177 -1.19 -0.45 13.08
C TRP A 177 -0.87 -1.53 14.10
N ARG A 178 -1.77 -2.51 14.28
CA ARG A 178 -1.52 -3.67 15.16
C ARG A 178 -1.25 -4.90 14.31
N ASP A 179 -0.05 -5.44 14.45
CA ASP A 179 0.30 -6.71 13.85
C ASP A 179 -0.29 -7.88 14.65
N LYS A 180 -1.03 -8.75 13.95
CA LYS A 180 -1.53 -10.04 14.47
C LYS A 180 -1.19 -11.18 13.51
N THR A 181 -0.22 -10.97 12.62
CA THR A 181 0.29 -12.00 11.70
C THR A 181 1.04 -13.08 12.48
N GLY A 182 1.37 -14.18 11.80
CA GLY A 182 1.96 -15.35 12.44
C GLY A 182 1.00 -16.19 13.29
N GLY A 183 -0.29 -15.88 13.25
CA GLY A 183 -1.35 -16.71 13.78
C GLY A 183 -1.64 -17.93 12.90
N THR A 184 -1.11 -19.09 13.31
CA THR A 184 -1.45 -20.49 12.97
C THR A 184 -0.79 -21.25 11.79
N LEU A 185 -0.10 -22.33 12.20
CA LEU A 185 0.14 -23.68 11.60
C LEU A 185 1.42 -24.00 10.78
N LEU A 186 2.33 -24.71 11.47
CA LEU A 186 3.29 -25.77 11.07
C LEU A 186 4.78 -25.42 11.25
N ASP A 187 5.40 -26.01 12.28
CA ASP A 187 6.83 -26.38 12.51
C ASP A 187 7.97 -25.42 12.07
N VAL A 188 7.64 -24.20 11.67
CA VAL A 188 8.55 -23.08 11.41
C VAL A 188 8.07 -21.94 12.28
N GLU A 189 8.98 -21.25 12.98
CA GLU A 189 8.59 -20.06 13.76
C GLU A 189 7.92 -19.07 12.79
N PRO A 190 6.63 -18.77 12.97
CA PRO A 190 5.91 -17.96 12.01
C PRO A 190 6.47 -16.55 12.05
N THR A 191 6.98 -16.08 10.92
CA THR A 191 7.43 -14.69 10.80
C THR A 191 6.22 -13.77 10.77
N THR A 192 6.29 -12.68 11.53
CA THR A 192 5.27 -11.63 11.58
C THR A 192 5.73 -10.40 10.81
N VAL A 193 4.81 -9.50 10.47
CA VAL A 193 5.15 -8.24 9.81
C VAL A 193 6.10 -7.41 10.69
N GLY A 194 5.82 -7.35 11.99
CA GLY A 194 6.66 -6.67 12.97
C GLY A 194 8.06 -7.28 13.03
N TYR A 195 8.16 -8.61 13.04
CA TYR A 195 9.47 -9.27 13.01
C TYR A 195 10.25 -8.93 11.73
N ILE A 196 9.61 -8.96 10.56
CA ILE A 196 10.27 -8.58 9.28
C ILE A 196 10.77 -7.15 9.32
N LEU A 197 9.96 -6.21 9.85
CA LEU A 197 10.37 -4.81 9.97
C LEU A 197 11.52 -4.59 10.98
N ALA A 198 11.66 -5.47 11.97
CA ALA A 198 12.71 -5.39 12.99
C ALA A 198 14.00 -6.14 12.64
N TYR A 199 14.02 -6.88 11.53
CA TYR A 199 15.12 -7.75 11.11
C TYR A 199 16.30 -6.96 10.54
#